data_AF-A0A561THJ6-F1
#
_entry.id   AF-A0A561THJ6-F1
#
_cell.length_a   1.000
_cell.length_b   1.000
_cell.length_c   1.000
_cell.angle_alpha   90.00
_cell.angle_beta   90.00
_cell.angle_gamma   90.00
#
_symmetry.space_group_name_H-M   'P 1'
#
loop_
_entity.id
_entity.type
_entity.pdbx_description
1 polymer ?
#
loop_
_entity_poly.entity_id
_entity_poly.type
_entity_poly.pdbx_seq_one_letter_code
_entity_poly.pdbx_strand_id
1 'polypeptide(L)' 'MVGADRQPVAERLLFLGSVKWLENSPFDSHDLIALQKHRAAITDEPVPLVAVSRNGVGCSGLRAVYGPEELLSAWRRA' A
#
# COMPACT_ATOMS: atom_id res chain seq x y z
N MET A 1 -5.15 -1.45 3.41
CA MET A 1 -4.43 -2.65 3.90
C MET A 1 -3.65 -2.27 5.14
N VAL A 2 -3.67 -3.16 6.14
CA VAL A 2 -2.88 -3.02 7.35
C VAL A 2 -2.12 -4.33 7.51
N GLY A 3 -0.79 -4.25 7.55
CA GLY A 3 0.06 -5.39 7.89
C GLY A 3 0.45 -5.29 9.34
N ALA A 4 0.26 -6.36 10.09
CA ALA A 4 0.64 -6.44 11.50
C ALA A 4 1.27 -7.80 11.80
N ASP A 5 1.85 -7.95 12.98
CA ASP A 5 2.31 -9.25 13.47
C ASP A 5 1.15 -10.26 13.59
N ARG A 6 1.48 -11.54 13.71
CA ARG A 6 0.52 -12.66 13.68
C ARG A 6 0.05 -13.10 15.07
N GLN A 7 0.08 -12.22 16.08
CA GLN A 7 -0.44 -12.53 17.41
C GLN A 7 -1.98 -12.51 17.46
N PRO A 8 -2.62 -13.19 18.44
CA PRO A 8 -4.09 -13.20 18.58
C PRO A 8 -4.70 -11.81 18.70
N VAL A 9 -3.97 -10.91 19.37
CA VAL A 9 -4.17 -9.46 19.31
C VAL A 9 -2.86 -8.88 18.78
N ALA A 10 -2.92 -8.22 17.63
CA ALA A 10 -1.72 -7.63 17.03
C ALA A 10 -1.18 -6.49 17.90
N GLU A 11 0.13 -6.49 18.12
CA GLU A 11 0.83 -5.51 18.97
C GLU A 11 1.66 -4.51 18.16
N ARG A 12 2.01 -4.86 16.91
CA ARG A 12 2.93 -4.11 16.06
C ARG A 12 2.41 -4.00 14.65
N LEU A 13 2.36 -2.77 14.16
CA LEU A 13 2.10 -2.47 12.76
C LEU A 13 3.40 -2.63 11.96
N LEU A 14 3.33 -3.37 10.85
CA LEU A 14 4.45 -3.64 9.96
C LEU A 14 4.42 -2.75 8.72
N PHE A 15 3.22 -2.45 8.21
CA PHE A 15 3.02 -1.50 7.13
C PHE A 15 1.56 -1.03 7.06
N LEU A 16 1.35 0.11 6.42
CA LEU A 16 0.05 0.50 5.92
C LEU A 16 0.08 0.58 4.41
N GLY A 17 -1.03 0.24 3.78
CA GLY A 17 -1.09 0.31 2.33
C GLY A 17 -2.46 0.62 1.78
N SER A 18 -2.47 0.98 0.51
CA SER A 18 -3.66 1.33 -0.23
C SER A 18 -3.76 0.46 -1.48
N VAL A 19 -4.99 0.07 -1.81
CA VAL A 19 -5.31 -0.63 -3.06
C VAL A 19 -6.10 0.34 -3.92
N LYS A 20 -5.59 0.63 -5.12
CA LYS A 20 -6.27 1.43 -6.13
C LYS A 20 -6.59 0.56 -7.33
N TRP A 21 -7.89 0.42 -7.61
CA TRP A 21 -8.39 -0.39 -8.72
C TRP A 21 -9.04 0.47 -9.79
N LEU A 22 -8.34 1.52 -10.19
CA LEU A 22 -8.79 2.45 -11.22
C LEU A 22 -8.26 1.99 -12.59
N GLU A 23 -9.08 2.13 -13.62
CA GLU A 23 -8.74 1.67 -14.97
C GLU A 23 -7.86 2.66 -15.72
N ASN A 24 -8.09 3.97 -15.53
CA ASN A 24 -7.50 5.04 -16.34
C ASN A 24 -6.59 5.98 -15.54
N SER A 25 -6.23 5.62 -14.30
CA SER A 25 -5.43 6.50 -13.45
C SER A 25 -4.49 5.69 -12.55
N PRO A 26 -3.19 6.04 -12.51
CA PRO A 26 -2.24 5.42 -11.60
C PRO A 26 -2.48 5.88 -10.16
N PHE A 27 -1.86 5.19 -9.21
CA PHE A 27 -1.68 5.73 -7.86
C PHE A 27 -0.68 6.87 -7.92
N ASP A 28 -1.05 8.06 -7.45
CA ASP A 28 -0.23 9.28 -7.59
C ASP A 28 0.15 9.92 -6.23
N SER A 29 0.75 11.12 -6.30
CA SER A 29 1.13 11.88 -5.11
C SER A 29 -0.05 12.29 -4.24
N HIS A 30 -1.25 12.52 -4.81
CA HIS A 30 -2.45 12.81 -4.04
C HIS A 30 -2.88 11.60 -3.22
N ASP A 31 -2.84 10.42 -3.85
CA ASP A 31 -3.11 9.16 -3.16
C ASP A 31 -2.08 8.87 -2.06
N LEU A 32 -0.80 9.21 -2.28
CA LEU A 32 0.24 9.10 -1.27
C LEU A 32 -0.02 10.00 -0.05
N ILE A 33 -0.40 11.26 -0.29
CA ILE A 33 -0.75 12.20 0.78
C ILE A 33 -1.95 11.68 1.58
N ALA A 34 -2.97 11.15 0.89
CA ALA A 34 -4.13 10.55 1.55
C ALA A 34 -3.72 9.35 2.42
N LEU A 35 -2.85 8.48 1.91
CA LEU A 35 -2.33 7.33 2.66
C LEU A 35 -1.50 7.77 3.89
N GLN A 36 -0.68 8.82 3.76
CA GLN A 36 0.08 9.38 4.89
C GLN A 36 -0.84 9.94 5.98
N LYS A 37 -1.93 10.63 5.59
CA LYS A 37 -2.95 11.10 6.53
C LYS A 37 -3.63 9.94 7.25
N HIS A 38 -3.97 8.87 6.52
CA HIS A 38 -4.54 7.67 7.14
C HIS A 38 -3.55 6.99 8.12
N ARG A 39 -2.24 6.98 7.82
CA ARG A 39 -1.23 6.47 8.77
C ARG A 39 -1.26 7.25 10.09
N ALA A 40 -1.22 8.58 10.00
CA ALA A 40 -1.20 9.44 11.18
C ALA A 40 -2.46 9.28 12.05
N ALA A 41 -3.60 8.90 11.47
CA ALA A 41 -4.82 8.61 12.23
C ALA A 41 -4.80 7.26 12.98
N ILE A 42 -3.90 6.35 12.59
CA ILE A 42 -3.77 5.00 13.18
C ILE A 42 -2.62 4.96 14.18
N THR A 43 -1.49 5.61 13.87
CA THR A 43 -0.31 5.65 14.73
C THR A 43 0.59 6.84 14.36
N ASP A 44 1.24 7.40 15.37
CA ASP A 44 2.30 8.40 15.20
C ASP A 44 3.63 7.76 14.77
N GLU A 45 3.81 6.45 14.99
CA GLU A 45 5.04 5.75 14.65
C GLU A 45 5.28 5.67 13.13
N PRO A 46 6.55 5.80 12.68
CA PRO A 46 6.88 5.73 11.26
C PRO A 46 6.72 4.29 10.74
N VAL A 47 5.54 3.98 10.19
CA VAL A 47 5.26 2.70 9.52
C VAL A 47 5.46 2.82 8.00
N PRO A 48 6.14 1.87 7.34
CA PRO A 48 6.29 1.86 5.90
C PRO A 48 4.96 1.89 5.14
N LEU A 49 4.96 2.56 3.99
CA LEU A 49 3.79 2.67 3.11
C LEU A 49 3.92 1.77 1.88
N VAL A 50 2.83 1.10 1.52
CA VAL A 50 2.75 0.16 0.39
C VAL A 50 1.59 0.52 -0.53
N ALA A 51 1.80 0.48 -1.85
CA ALA A 51 0.72 0.67 -2.81
C ALA A 51 0.52 -0.56 -3.68
N VAL A 52 -0.75 -0.90 -3.91
CA VAL A 52 -1.18 -1.85 -4.94
C VAL A 52 -2.02 -1.07 -5.94
N SER A 53 -1.67 -1.14 -7.22
CA SER A 53 -2.39 -0.40 -8.25
C SER A 53 -2.54 -1.21 -9.53
N ARG A 54 -3.78 -1.24 -10.07
CA ARG A 54 -4.06 -1.86 -11.37
C ARG A 54 -3.45 -1.08 -12.54
N ASN A 55 -3.35 0.23 -12.45
CA ASN A 55 -2.82 1.09 -13.53
C ASN A 55 -1.43 1.65 -13.17
N GLY A 56 -0.69 0.98 -12.29
CA GLY A 56 0.67 1.40 -11.91
C GLY A 56 0.72 2.55 -10.92
N VAL A 57 1.93 3.04 -10.64
CA VAL A 57 2.23 4.04 -9.61
C VAL A 57 3.13 5.12 -10.19
N GLY A 58 2.71 6.38 -10.05
CA GLY A 58 3.39 7.55 -10.61
C GLY A 58 4.13 8.42 -9.58
N CYS A 59 4.31 7.95 -8.35
CA CYS A 59 4.98 8.69 -7.28
C CYS A 59 6.08 7.87 -6.60
N SER A 60 6.98 8.56 -5.88
CA SER A 60 8.03 7.97 -5.06
C SER A 60 7.68 8.02 -3.57
N GLY A 61 8.51 7.41 -2.71
CA GLY A 61 8.31 7.44 -1.24
C GLY A 61 7.51 6.27 -0.66
N LEU A 62 7.15 5.29 -1.49
CA LEU A 62 6.57 4.02 -1.05
C LEU A 62 7.68 2.99 -0.81
N ARG A 63 7.52 2.15 0.22
CA ARG A 63 8.47 1.07 0.52
C ARG A 63 8.37 -0.09 -0.46
N ALA A 64 7.15 -0.37 -0.93
CA ALA A 64 6.87 -1.39 -1.93
C ALA A 64 5.70 -0.96 -2.80
N VAL A 65 5.77 -1.36 -4.07
CA VAL A 65 4.76 -1.10 -5.10
C VAL A 65 4.43 -2.42 -5.78
N TYR A 66 3.14 -2.69 -5.94
CA TYR A 66 2.63 -3.81 -6.72
C TYR A 66 1.77 -3.27 -7.85
N GLY A 67 2.36 -3.17 -9.04
CA GLY A 67 1.72 -2.73 -10.26
C GLY A 67 1.04 -3.87 -11.02
N PRO A 68 0.48 -3.58 -12.21
CA PRO A 68 -0.22 -4.57 -13.03
C PRO A 68 0.63 -5.80 -13.34
N GLU A 69 1.91 -5.63 -13.66
CA GLU A 69 2.80 -6.74 -13.97
C GLU A 69 3.08 -7.62 -12.75
N GLU A 70 3.33 -7.03 -11.58
CA GLU A 70 3.51 -7.79 -10.34
C GLU A 70 2.25 -8.61 -10.02
N LEU A 71 1.08 -7.98 -10.14
CA LEU A 71 -0.22 -8.62 -9.87
C LEU A 71 -0.49 -9.80 -10.80
N LEU A 72 -0.29 -9.63 -12.11
CA LEU A 72 -0.45 -10.70 -13.09
C LEU A 72 0.59 -11.82 -12.88
N SER A 73 1.83 -11.45 -12.54
CA SER A 73 2.88 -12.43 -12.27
C SER A 73 2.61 -13.27 -11.02
N ALA A 74 2.02 -12.68 -9.97
CA ALA A 74 1.65 -13.36 -8.75
C ALA A 74 0.47 -14.31 -8.97
N TRP A 75 -0.55 -13.87 -9.69
CA TRP A 75 -1.73 -14.68 -10.00
C TRP A 75 -1.38 -15.93 -10.82
N ARG A 76 -0.49 -15.80 -11.81
CA ARG A 76 -0.02 -16.95 -12.62
C ARG A 76 0.74 -18.02 -11.82
N ARG A 77 1.19 -17.70 -10.61
CA ARG A 77 1.95 -18.60 -9.74
C ARG A 77 1.13 -19.12 -8.55
N ALA A 78 -0.13 -18.71 -8.43
CA ALA A 78 -1.06 -19.14 -7.40
C ALA A 78 -1.83 -20.39 -7.86
#